data_AF-A0A319F147-F1
#
_entry.id   AF-A0A319F147-F1
#
_cell.length_a   1.000
_cell.length_b   1.000
_cell.length_c   1.000
_cell.angle_alpha   90.00
_cell.angle_beta   90.00
_cell.angle_gamma   90.00
#
_symmetry.space_group_name_H-M   'P 1'
#
loop_
_entity.id
_entity.type
_entity.pdbx_description
1 polymer ?
#
loop_
_entity_poly.entity_id
_entity_poly.type
_entity_poly.pdbx_seq_one_letter_code
_entity_poly.pdbx_strand_id
1 'polypeptide(L)'
;MNLVPSQREDMEMAEDGAFFHDFYVEETRETPREESQQGPEAWIKDPDTSNPIDYVFPATNLDPFESYPSSLAPGLVQQALSYRFSIMTPSMLPTPEVTNPYLQSWFPLSLGDRALFPALLSSSLTHLKVNCLLTGELAAPFGKEDESLALGASYKETITAINEAMQDPTRVTSDATILAVLMTIEKPFIPHSKDWSQESPFQAPLRKMQWLNVHGAREPNLAHQTGLCKLIQLRGGLHNVRLPGVAAAIFYRVLVNSTLTLSPPPLPFFPLSGNMIDEVKPENTHKWDEMPIQFGEFCKIGFTPALADVYQQLAGYTRVITKFVEGETINFGRQAMCDQRNLIQYRLMALPTSVCLVEPSPVYEACRIAAIIYSIGVTFPLPGVGAPFPTLVKSLKAELQQVELHSPWAASVNGIRLLLWVLTMGGIAATDTTEQQWFVKIASRVVPRSLALDWRETRRSLREFLWLDSACDMAGKQFWTQVYPLVREKATAESESAQPPLKNMTPCTQCKAKRIRCDKGIPCEHCTKSGFSCSSQTTPTQKPARVHVFSSRGKPCTICKTRKLKCDKKKPCGRCIAGGWDCVYQDAASQRRILAEASMGILSRS
;
A
#
# COMPACT_ATOMS: atom_id res chain seq x y z
N MET A 1 35.40 -21.50 67.58
CA MET A 1 34.44 -20.51 68.10
C MET A 1 33.88 -19.76 66.91
N ASN A 2 32.59 -19.66 66.56
CA ASN A 2 31.28 -20.19 66.97
C ASN A 2 30.33 -19.87 65.78
N LEU A 3 29.63 -20.83 65.18
CA LEU A 3 28.16 -21.07 65.24
C LEU A 3 27.25 -20.09 64.41
N VAL A 4 26.88 -20.46 63.16
CA VAL A 4 25.55 -20.95 62.62
C VAL A 4 24.24 -20.37 63.26
N PRO A 5 23.01 -20.31 62.64
CA PRO A 5 22.46 -20.21 61.24
C PRO A 5 21.14 -19.36 61.03
N SER A 6 20.55 -19.49 59.80
CA SER A 6 19.10 -19.54 59.43
C SER A 6 18.46 -18.23 58.89
N GLN A 7 17.48 -18.23 57.96
CA GLN A 7 16.35 -19.14 57.77
C GLN A 7 15.74 -19.02 56.35
N ARG A 8 15.26 -20.15 55.80
CA ARG A 8 14.21 -20.28 54.76
C ARG A 8 12.88 -20.47 55.50
N GLU A 9 11.78 -19.95 54.97
CA GLU A 9 10.43 -20.47 55.24
C GLU A 9 9.59 -20.47 53.95
N ASP A 10 9.10 -21.67 53.62
CA ASP A 10 7.95 -21.99 52.77
C ASP A 10 6.68 -22.01 53.64
N MET A 11 5.50 -21.73 53.08
CA MET A 11 4.14 -22.20 53.47
C MET A 11 3.08 -21.33 52.77
N GLU A 12 1.89 -21.76 52.34
CA GLU A 12 1.21 -23.05 52.24
C GLU A 12 -0.10 -22.81 51.44
N MET A 13 -0.75 -23.89 50.99
CA MET A 13 -2.06 -23.93 50.32
C MET A 13 -3.24 -23.53 51.23
N ALA A 14 -4.38 -23.14 50.65
CA ALA A 14 -5.69 -23.83 50.78
C ALA A 14 -6.87 -23.05 50.18
N GLU A 15 -7.96 -23.80 49.98
CA GLU A 15 -9.12 -23.66 49.09
C GLU A 15 -10.28 -22.73 49.53
N ASP A 16 -11.23 -22.61 48.59
CA ASP A 16 -12.70 -22.52 48.72
C ASP A 16 -13.46 -21.18 48.74
N GLY A 17 -14.51 -21.12 47.90
CA GLY A 17 -15.66 -20.22 48.06
C GLY A 17 -16.36 -19.77 46.78
N ALA A 18 -17.35 -20.55 46.32
CA ALA A 18 -18.20 -20.29 45.15
C ALA A 18 -19.22 -19.14 45.28
N PHE A 19 -19.66 -18.59 44.13
CA PHE A 19 -21.05 -18.31 43.66
C PHE A 19 -21.15 -17.04 42.79
N PHE A 20 -21.53 -17.18 41.51
CA PHE A 20 -22.79 -16.63 40.94
C PHE A 20 -23.00 -17.04 39.47
N HIS A 21 -24.29 -17.25 39.15
CA HIS A 21 -24.92 -17.85 37.97
C HIS A 21 -24.72 -17.16 36.60
N ASP A 22 -24.58 -18.02 35.59
CA ASP A 22 -25.25 -18.09 34.27
C ASP A 22 -25.95 -16.86 33.66
N PHE A 23 -25.66 -16.62 32.36
CA PHE A 23 -26.68 -16.69 31.31
C PHE A 23 -26.05 -17.09 29.96
N TYR A 24 -26.55 -18.21 29.43
CA TYR A 24 -26.28 -18.79 28.11
C TYR A 24 -26.78 -17.91 26.96
N VAL A 25 -26.02 -17.82 25.87
CA VAL A 25 -26.54 -17.81 24.49
C VAL A 25 -25.68 -18.76 23.67
N GLU A 26 -26.31 -19.81 23.15
CA GLU A 26 -25.71 -20.82 22.27
C GLU A 26 -25.30 -20.20 20.93
N GLU A 27 -24.03 -20.34 20.56
CA GLU A 27 -23.59 -20.24 19.18
C GLU A 27 -22.78 -21.51 18.86
N THR A 28 -23.21 -22.18 17.80
CA THR A 28 -22.76 -23.49 17.33
C THR A 28 -21.23 -23.58 17.23
N ARG A 29 -20.61 -24.40 18.09
CA ARG A 29 -19.21 -24.84 17.97
C ARG A 29 -19.07 -25.78 16.77
N GLU A 30 -18.61 -25.25 15.64
CA GLU A 30 -17.81 -26.04 14.72
C GLU A 30 -16.48 -26.34 15.41
N THR A 31 -16.15 -27.62 15.53
CA THR A 31 -14.87 -28.10 16.06
C THR A 31 -13.73 -27.64 15.15
N PRO A 32 -12.63 -27.09 15.70
CA PRO A 32 -11.45 -26.78 14.89
C PRO A 32 -10.88 -28.11 14.38
N ARG A 33 -10.87 -28.30 13.07
CA ARG A 33 -9.98 -29.27 12.44
C ARG A 33 -8.55 -28.81 12.77
N GLU A 34 -7.76 -29.70 13.34
CA GLU A 34 -6.31 -29.54 13.45
C GLU A 34 -5.75 -29.40 12.03
N GLU A 35 -5.61 -28.17 11.56
CA GLU A 35 -4.85 -27.84 10.36
C GLU A 35 -3.38 -28.17 10.65
N SER A 36 -2.85 -29.09 9.85
CA SER A 36 -1.43 -29.40 9.79
C SER A 36 -0.60 -28.11 9.72
N GLN A 37 0.30 -27.90 10.68
CA GLN A 37 1.25 -26.79 10.74
C GLN A 37 2.35 -26.87 9.66
N GLN A 38 2.00 -27.24 8.43
CA GLN A 38 2.84 -27.01 7.26
C GLN A 38 2.35 -25.72 6.62
N GLY A 39 2.96 -24.60 7.02
CA GLY A 39 2.65 -23.31 6.41
C GLY A 39 2.93 -23.31 4.89
N PRO A 40 2.38 -22.34 4.14
CA PRO A 40 2.58 -22.25 2.70
C PRO A 40 4.07 -22.23 2.32
N GLU A 41 5.00 -21.84 3.19
CA GLU A 41 6.45 -21.85 2.86
C GLU A 41 7.08 -23.26 2.66
N ALA A 42 6.30 -24.34 2.78
CA ALA A 42 6.76 -25.71 2.61
C ALA A 42 7.42 -25.97 1.24
N TRP A 43 7.01 -25.30 0.15
CA TRP A 43 7.59 -25.49 -1.20
C TRP A 43 8.94 -24.78 -1.45
N ILE A 44 9.49 -24.07 -0.44
CA ILE A 44 10.93 -23.76 -0.44
C ILE A 44 11.74 -25.05 -0.19
N LYS A 45 11.13 -26.04 0.47
CA LYS A 45 11.63 -27.42 0.51
C LYS A 45 10.88 -28.19 -0.57
N ASP A 46 11.60 -28.54 -1.64
CA ASP A 46 11.10 -29.48 -2.64
C ASP A 46 10.56 -30.74 -1.92
N PRO A 47 9.35 -31.25 -2.22
CA PRO A 47 8.88 -32.54 -1.70
C PRO A 47 9.79 -33.69 -2.16
N ASP A 48 10.58 -33.46 -3.21
CA ASP A 48 11.73 -34.28 -3.56
C ASP A 48 12.94 -33.84 -2.73
N THR A 49 12.91 -34.13 -1.42
CA THR A 49 14.04 -33.92 -0.49
C THR A 49 15.20 -34.88 -0.75
N SER A 50 15.63 -34.95 -2.00
CA SER A 50 17.00 -35.21 -2.39
C SER A 50 17.45 -34.06 -3.29
N ASN A 51 17.66 -32.89 -2.68
CA ASN A 51 18.35 -31.79 -3.34
C ASN A 51 19.69 -32.36 -3.84
N PRO A 52 19.97 -32.46 -5.15
CA PRO A 52 21.19 -33.11 -5.63
C PRO A 52 22.45 -32.43 -5.07
N ILE A 53 22.33 -31.15 -4.69
CA ILE A 53 23.39 -30.34 -4.10
C ILE A 53 23.61 -30.66 -2.61
N ASP A 54 22.58 -31.04 -1.85
CA ASP A 54 22.76 -31.54 -0.47
C ASP A 54 23.52 -32.88 -0.47
N TYR A 55 23.45 -33.63 -1.58
CA TYR A 55 24.27 -34.82 -1.82
C TYR A 55 25.70 -34.51 -2.32
N VAL A 56 25.97 -33.31 -2.87
CA VAL A 56 27.29 -33.03 -3.46
C VAL A 56 28.29 -32.49 -2.42
N PHE A 57 27.86 -31.75 -1.39
CA PHE A 57 28.81 -31.14 -0.44
C PHE A 57 28.36 -31.10 1.04
N PRO A 58 27.98 -32.21 1.69
CA PRO A 58 27.90 -32.21 3.16
C PRO A 58 29.32 -32.28 3.73
N ALA A 59 29.74 -31.24 4.47
CA ALA A 59 30.96 -31.19 5.28
C ALA A 59 32.32 -31.37 4.57
N THR A 60 32.39 -31.33 3.24
CA THR A 60 33.66 -31.29 2.52
C THR A 60 34.31 -29.92 2.67
N ASN A 61 35.56 -29.89 3.14
CA ASN A 61 36.40 -28.70 3.02
C ASN A 61 36.51 -28.34 1.53
N LEU A 62 35.87 -27.23 1.12
CA LEU A 62 35.85 -26.76 -0.27
C LEU A 62 37.22 -26.21 -0.68
N ASP A 63 38.10 -25.93 0.28
CA ASP A 63 39.47 -25.50 0.07
C ASP A 63 40.44 -26.27 0.99
N PRO A 64 40.65 -27.57 0.74
CA PRO A 64 41.49 -28.41 1.60
C PRO A 64 42.95 -27.93 1.71
N PHE A 65 43.36 -27.01 0.82
CA PHE A 65 44.71 -26.48 0.75
C PHE A 65 44.80 -24.97 1.05
N GLU A 66 43.71 -24.33 1.49
CA GLU A 66 43.66 -22.87 1.77
C GLU A 66 44.24 -22.01 0.63
N SER A 67 43.90 -22.41 -0.61
CA SER A 67 44.45 -21.90 -1.86
C SER A 67 43.63 -20.77 -2.49
N TYR A 68 42.44 -20.47 -1.94
CA TYR A 68 41.55 -19.45 -2.50
C TYR A 68 42.10 -18.02 -2.36
N PRO A 69 41.87 -17.14 -3.36
CA PRO A 69 42.45 -15.80 -3.41
C PRO A 69 41.69 -14.82 -2.49
N SER A 70 41.79 -15.01 -1.17
CA SER A 70 41.07 -14.22 -0.17
C SER A 70 41.92 -13.94 1.06
N SER A 71 41.79 -12.73 1.60
CA SER A 71 42.36 -12.31 2.89
C SER A 71 41.51 -12.73 4.10
N LEU A 72 40.29 -13.21 3.89
CA LEU A 72 39.40 -13.70 4.95
C LEU A 72 39.90 -15.04 5.52
N ALA A 73 39.60 -15.27 6.80
CA ALA A 73 39.91 -16.55 7.46
C ALA A 73 39.25 -17.74 6.71
N PRO A 74 39.92 -18.89 6.58
CA PRO A 74 39.42 -20.04 5.83
C PRO A 74 38.00 -20.49 6.22
N GLY A 75 37.67 -20.44 7.52
CA GLY A 75 36.33 -20.77 8.01
C GLY A 75 35.23 -19.85 7.48
N LEU A 76 35.50 -18.55 7.33
CA LEU A 76 34.55 -17.59 6.73
C LEU A 76 34.40 -17.80 5.23
N VAL A 77 35.50 -18.13 4.54
CA VAL A 77 35.48 -18.47 3.11
C VAL A 77 34.61 -19.71 2.88
N GLN A 78 34.86 -20.78 3.63
CA GLN A 78 34.06 -22.02 3.58
C GLN A 78 32.58 -21.72 3.83
N GLN A 79 32.25 -20.98 4.90
CA GLN A 79 30.86 -20.65 5.23
C GLN A 79 30.18 -19.84 4.12
N ALA A 80 30.86 -18.84 3.57
CA ALA A 80 30.34 -18.01 2.49
C ALA A 80 30.03 -18.85 1.23
N LEU A 81 30.96 -19.74 0.85
CA LEU A 81 30.82 -20.59 -0.33
C LEU A 81 29.72 -21.64 -0.14
N SER A 82 29.72 -22.37 0.98
CA SER A 82 28.67 -23.34 1.30
C SER A 82 27.29 -22.68 1.30
N TYR A 83 27.15 -21.52 1.95
CA TYR A 83 25.88 -20.78 1.95
C TYR A 83 25.46 -20.36 0.54
N ARG A 84 26.37 -19.83 -0.27
CA ARG A 84 26.04 -19.37 -1.62
C ARG A 84 25.68 -20.51 -2.58
N PHE A 85 26.38 -21.64 -2.47
CA PHE A 85 26.17 -22.82 -3.32
C PHE A 85 24.83 -23.48 -3.03
N SER A 86 24.56 -23.81 -1.77
CA SER A 86 23.43 -24.66 -1.39
C SER A 86 22.14 -23.87 -1.13
N ILE A 87 22.25 -22.61 -0.71
CA ILE A 87 21.09 -21.86 -0.19
C ILE A 87 20.81 -20.63 -1.06
N MET A 88 21.79 -19.74 -1.23
CA MET A 88 21.52 -18.41 -1.76
C MET A 88 21.20 -18.42 -3.27
N THR A 89 22.12 -18.88 -4.11
CA THR A 89 21.97 -18.74 -5.57
C THR A 89 20.79 -19.52 -6.16
N PRO A 90 20.56 -20.80 -5.81
CA PRO A 90 19.46 -21.58 -6.38
C PRO A 90 18.08 -20.93 -6.18
N SER A 91 17.88 -20.25 -5.04
CA SER A 91 16.63 -19.56 -4.74
C SER A 91 16.53 -18.16 -5.34
N MET A 92 17.65 -17.52 -5.67
CA MET A 92 17.69 -16.18 -6.30
C MET A 92 17.38 -16.24 -7.80
N LEU A 93 17.93 -17.24 -8.49
CA LEU A 93 17.79 -17.45 -9.93
C LEU A 93 17.13 -18.82 -10.19
N PRO A 94 15.82 -18.95 -9.95
CA PRO A 94 15.14 -20.22 -10.17
C PRO A 94 15.08 -20.50 -11.68
N THR A 95 15.82 -21.49 -12.16
CA THR A 95 15.82 -21.96 -13.55
C THR A 95 15.09 -23.30 -13.67
N PRO A 96 14.37 -23.56 -14.79
CA PRO A 96 13.67 -24.83 -15.01
C PRO A 96 14.60 -26.00 -15.29
N GLU A 97 15.81 -25.73 -15.78
CA GLU A 97 16.87 -26.71 -16.02
C GLU A 97 17.87 -26.61 -14.88
N VAL A 98 18.22 -27.75 -14.24
CA VAL A 98 19.14 -27.89 -13.09
C VAL A 98 20.54 -27.36 -13.43
N THR A 99 20.66 -26.03 -13.52
CA THR A 99 21.86 -25.31 -13.90
C THR A 99 21.99 -24.12 -12.97
N ASN A 100 22.96 -24.19 -12.06
CA ASN A 100 23.26 -23.11 -11.14
C ASN A 100 24.30 -22.20 -11.81
N PRO A 101 23.93 -21.00 -12.30
CA PRO A 101 24.86 -20.13 -13.03
C PRO A 101 26.05 -19.68 -12.16
N TYR A 102 25.87 -19.67 -10.84
CA TYR A 102 26.97 -19.39 -9.92
C TYR A 102 28.02 -20.50 -9.97
N LEU A 103 27.62 -21.77 -9.82
CA LEU A 103 28.54 -22.91 -9.86
C LEU A 103 29.19 -23.08 -11.24
N GLN A 104 28.42 -22.90 -12.31
CA GLN A 104 28.88 -23.18 -13.67
C GLN A 104 29.71 -22.06 -14.29
N SER A 105 29.52 -20.81 -13.86
CA SER A 105 30.11 -19.66 -14.55
C SER A 105 30.71 -18.63 -13.61
N TRP A 106 30.01 -18.20 -12.55
CA TRP A 106 30.48 -17.09 -11.73
C TRP A 106 31.65 -17.50 -10.82
N PHE A 107 31.56 -18.67 -10.18
CA PHE A 107 32.58 -19.17 -9.27
C PHE A 107 33.90 -19.50 -10.01
N PRO A 108 33.90 -20.26 -11.12
CA PRO A 108 35.13 -20.48 -11.89
C PRO A 108 35.78 -19.19 -12.38
N LEU A 109 34.97 -18.23 -12.86
CA LEU A 109 35.48 -16.91 -13.28
C LEU A 109 36.12 -16.16 -12.12
N SER A 110 35.52 -16.26 -10.93
CA SER A 110 36.00 -15.53 -9.75
C SER A 110 37.39 -15.98 -9.28
N LEU A 111 37.73 -17.26 -9.41
CA LEU A 111 39.04 -17.79 -8.99
C LEU A 111 40.21 -17.13 -9.74
N GLY A 112 39.97 -16.61 -10.94
CA GLY A 112 40.96 -15.91 -11.76
C GLY A 112 40.93 -14.39 -11.67
N ASP A 113 39.97 -13.78 -10.96
CA ASP A 113 39.81 -12.32 -10.92
C ASP A 113 39.90 -11.74 -9.50
N ARG A 114 40.83 -10.79 -9.33
CA ARG A 114 41.17 -10.16 -8.04
C ARG A 114 40.03 -9.34 -7.42
N ALA A 115 39.08 -8.87 -8.22
CA ALA A 115 37.94 -8.10 -7.70
C ALA A 115 36.76 -9.02 -7.40
N LEU A 116 36.48 -10.00 -8.27
CA LEU A 116 35.25 -10.77 -8.21
C LEU A 116 35.20 -11.76 -7.04
N PHE A 117 36.28 -12.48 -6.73
CA PHE A 117 36.29 -13.44 -5.63
C PHE A 117 35.96 -12.81 -4.27
N PRO A 118 36.68 -11.78 -3.79
CA PRO A 118 36.36 -11.15 -2.51
C PRO A 118 34.98 -10.47 -2.53
N ALA A 119 34.53 -9.96 -3.68
CA ALA A 119 33.19 -9.38 -3.82
C ALA A 119 32.09 -10.43 -3.58
N LEU A 120 32.22 -11.63 -4.17
CA LEU A 120 31.29 -12.73 -3.97
C LEU A 120 31.25 -13.18 -2.52
N LEU A 121 32.41 -13.34 -1.86
CA LEU A 121 32.47 -13.69 -0.45
C LEU A 121 31.79 -12.65 0.43
N SER A 122 32.18 -11.39 0.28
CA SER A 122 31.58 -10.26 1.03
C SER A 122 30.07 -10.18 0.84
N SER A 123 29.59 -10.32 -0.40
CA SER A 123 28.15 -10.35 -0.70
C SER A 123 27.42 -11.52 -0.06
N SER A 124 28.05 -12.71 0.01
CA SER A 124 27.47 -13.91 0.64
C SER A 124 27.35 -13.75 2.14
N LEU A 125 28.42 -13.29 2.79
CA LEU A 125 28.46 -13.15 4.24
C LEU A 125 27.53 -12.06 4.73
N THR A 126 27.47 -10.93 4.02
CA THR A 126 26.50 -9.86 4.32
C THR A 126 25.05 -10.33 4.12
N HIS A 127 24.78 -11.13 3.08
CA HIS A 127 23.47 -11.74 2.87
C HIS A 127 23.11 -12.72 4.01
N LEU A 128 24.02 -13.63 4.35
CA LEU A 128 23.85 -14.60 5.43
C LEU A 128 23.58 -13.89 6.77
N LYS A 129 24.38 -12.89 7.11
CA LYS A 129 24.20 -12.10 8.33
C LYS A 129 22.83 -11.45 8.42
N VAL A 130 22.36 -10.84 7.32
CA VAL A 130 21.02 -10.23 7.26
C VAL A 130 19.93 -11.29 7.39
N ASN A 131 20.09 -12.45 6.75
CA ASN A 131 19.13 -13.55 6.90
C ASN A 131 19.04 -14.03 8.36
N CYS A 132 20.16 -14.21 9.05
CA CYS A 132 20.21 -14.55 10.48
C CYS A 132 19.52 -13.50 11.36
N LEU A 133 19.72 -12.21 11.06
CA LEU A 133 19.06 -11.13 11.80
C LEU A 133 17.54 -11.14 11.62
N LEU A 134 17.06 -11.45 10.41
CA LEU A 134 15.63 -11.55 10.11
C LEU A 134 14.96 -12.79 10.70
N THR A 135 15.69 -13.90 10.86
CA THR A 135 15.13 -15.14 11.43
C THR A 135 15.29 -15.22 12.95
N GLY A 136 16.04 -14.32 13.57
CA GLY A 136 16.42 -14.42 14.99
C GLY A 136 17.41 -15.57 15.29
N GLU A 137 17.82 -16.31 14.27
CA GLU A 137 18.82 -17.37 14.34
C GLU A 137 20.20 -16.75 14.07
N LEU A 138 20.74 -16.02 15.05
CA LEU A 138 22.14 -15.61 15.05
C LEU A 138 23.01 -16.86 15.20
N ALA A 139 23.19 -17.59 14.11
CA ALA A 139 24.19 -18.63 14.02
C ALA A 139 25.57 -17.98 14.22
N ALA A 140 26.45 -18.68 14.94
CA ALA A 140 27.86 -18.34 14.93
C ALA A 140 28.34 -18.20 13.46
N PRO A 141 29.05 -17.11 13.13
CA PRO A 141 30.03 -16.51 14.02
C PRO A 141 29.88 -14.98 14.22
N PHE A 142 28.83 -14.35 13.67
CA PHE A 142 28.59 -12.89 13.59
C PHE A 142 28.46 -12.12 14.92
N GLY A 143 28.72 -12.76 16.05
CA GLY A 143 28.78 -12.19 17.39
C GLY A 143 30.17 -11.65 17.80
N LYS A 144 31.21 -11.74 16.96
CA LYS A 144 32.57 -11.23 17.27
C LYS A 144 32.88 -9.93 16.52
N GLU A 145 33.44 -8.93 17.22
CA GLU A 145 33.86 -7.65 16.64
C GLU A 145 34.87 -7.82 15.48
N ASP A 146 35.74 -8.83 15.57
CA ASP A 146 36.76 -9.18 14.57
C ASP A 146 36.18 -9.50 13.18
N GLU A 147 34.96 -10.02 13.08
CA GLU A 147 34.35 -10.37 11.80
C GLU A 147 33.79 -9.17 11.06
N SER A 148 33.27 -8.19 11.81
CA SER A 148 32.87 -6.90 11.23
C SER A 148 34.09 -6.20 10.63
N LEU A 149 35.25 -6.31 11.29
CA LEU A 149 36.53 -5.81 10.80
C LEU A 149 37.00 -6.59 9.56
N ALA A 150 36.93 -7.92 9.58
CA ALA A 150 37.31 -8.76 8.43
C ALA A 150 36.43 -8.50 7.19
N LEU A 151 35.11 -8.35 7.38
CA LEU A 151 34.19 -7.97 6.30
C LEU A 151 34.47 -6.57 5.76
N GLY A 152 34.76 -5.61 6.65
CA GLY A 152 35.18 -4.26 6.25
C GLY A 152 36.47 -4.27 5.44
N ALA A 153 37.46 -5.07 5.85
CA ALA A 153 38.72 -5.24 5.14
C ALA A 153 38.53 -5.89 3.76
N SER A 154 37.77 -6.99 3.68
CA SER A 154 37.47 -7.67 2.41
C SER A 154 36.68 -6.78 1.44
N TYR A 155 35.76 -5.96 1.97
CA TYR A 155 35.08 -4.95 1.15
C TYR A 155 36.05 -3.90 0.62
N LYS A 156 36.93 -3.36 1.47
CA LYS A 156 37.94 -2.37 1.05
C LYS A 156 38.90 -2.94 -0.02
N GLU A 157 39.33 -4.18 0.14
CA GLU A 157 40.13 -4.91 -0.86
C GLU A 157 39.36 -5.02 -2.19
N THR A 158 38.10 -5.44 -2.13
CA THR A 158 37.21 -5.52 -3.30
C THR A 158 37.12 -4.19 -4.04
N ILE A 159 36.86 -3.08 -3.33
CA ILE A 159 36.77 -1.75 -3.95
C ILE A 159 38.10 -1.31 -4.56
N THR A 160 39.21 -1.64 -3.92
CA THR A 160 40.55 -1.34 -4.46
C THR A 160 40.78 -2.09 -5.77
N ALA A 161 40.50 -3.39 -5.82
CA ALA A 161 40.64 -4.22 -7.01
C ALA A 161 39.67 -3.82 -8.14
N ILE A 162 38.43 -3.41 -7.80
CA ILE A 162 37.49 -2.84 -8.77
C ILE A 162 38.06 -1.56 -9.36
N ASN A 163 38.55 -0.63 -8.53
CA ASN A 163 39.12 0.62 -9.02
C ASN A 163 40.33 0.39 -9.93
N GLU A 164 41.19 -0.57 -9.63
CA GLU A 164 42.29 -0.97 -10.53
C GLU A 164 41.76 -1.51 -11.87
N ALA A 165 40.73 -2.37 -11.84
CA ALA A 165 40.10 -2.89 -13.05
C ALA A 165 39.42 -1.78 -13.88
N MET A 166 38.90 -0.72 -13.23
CA MET A 166 38.30 0.44 -13.90
C MET A 166 39.33 1.28 -14.68
N GLN A 167 40.61 1.25 -14.30
CA GLN A 167 41.68 1.98 -15.00
C GLN A 167 42.17 1.25 -16.27
N ASP A 168 41.81 -0.02 -16.44
CA ASP A 168 42.19 -0.83 -17.60
C ASP A 168 41.04 -0.86 -18.63
N PRO A 169 41.21 -0.28 -19.83
CA PRO A 169 40.18 -0.25 -20.87
C PRO A 169 39.68 -1.63 -21.33
N THR A 170 40.48 -2.68 -21.14
CA THR A 170 40.11 -4.05 -21.53
C THR A 170 39.28 -4.74 -20.45
N ARG A 171 39.47 -4.36 -19.17
CA ARG A 171 38.83 -5.00 -18.01
C ARG A 171 37.60 -4.24 -17.53
N VAL A 172 37.54 -2.92 -17.70
CA VAL A 172 36.50 -2.03 -17.16
C VAL A 172 35.07 -2.53 -17.42
N THR A 173 34.79 -3.03 -18.61
CA THR A 173 33.47 -3.57 -19.00
C THR A 173 33.44 -5.10 -19.04
N SER A 174 34.43 -5.80 -18.51
CA SER A 174 34.46 -7.26 -18.46
C SER A 174 33.31 -7.83 -17.60
N ASP A 175 32.92 -9.08 -17.84
CA ASP A 175 31.88 -9.73 -17.03
C ASP A 175 32.29 -9.85 -15.56
N ALA A 176 33.58 -10.11 -15.30
CA ALA A 176 34.11 -10.20 -13.95
C ALA A 176 33.96 -8.87 -13.20
N THR A 177 34.34 -7.76 -13.84
CA THR A 177 34.24 -6.43 -13.25
C THR A 177 32.79 -5.99 -13.04
N ILE A 178 31.90 -6.22 -14.02
CA ILE A 178 30.47 -5.91 -13.88
C ILE A 178 29.85 -6.71 -12.73
N LEU A 179 30.15 -8.01 -12.63
CA LEU A 179 29.64 -8.85 -11.56
C LEU A 179 30.22 -8.45 -10.19
N ALA A 180 31.50 -8.07 -10.12
CA ALA A 180 32.11 -7.55 -8.89
C ALA A 180 31.42 -6.27 -8.41
N VAL A 181 31.13 -5.32 -9.33
CA VAL A 181 30.36 -4.11 -8.99
C VAL A 181 28.94 -4.47 -8.55
N LEU A 182 28.25 -5.41 -9.22
CA LEU A 182 26.94 -5.90 -8.79
C LEU A 182 26.94 -6.41 -7.33
N MET A 183 28.00 -7.09 -6.91
CA MET A 183 28.13 -7.58 -5.53
C MET A 183 28.26 -6.46 -4.48
N THR A 184 28.49 -5.21 -4.90
CA THR A 184 28.74 -4.06 -4.01
C THR A 184 27.68 -2.96 -4.08
N ILE A 185 26.56 -3.17 -4.79
CA ILE A 185 25.46 -2.18 -4.90
C ILE A 185 24.59 -2.03 -3.65
N GLU A 186 24.92 -2.76 -2.59
CA GLU A 186 24.37 -2.56 -1.25
C GLU A 186 25.50 -2.16 -0.32
N LYS A 187 25.18 -1.41 0.73
CA LYS A 187 26.15 -1.05 1.75
C LYS A 187 26.67 -2.33 2.44
N PRO A 188 27.98 -2.40 2.69
CA PRO A 188 28.59 -3.59 3.30
C PRO A 188 28.32 -3.67 4.80
N PHE A 189 28.02 -2.54 5.44
CA PHE A 189 27.81 -2.44 6.87
C PHE A 189 26.32 -2.49 7.20
N ILE A 190 26.00 -3.25 8.24
CA ILE A 190 24.65 -3.38 8.76
C ILE A 190 24.49 -2.33 9.89
N PRO A 191 23.59 -1.35 9.75
CA PRO A 191 23.40 -0.33 10.79
C PRO A 191 22.91 -0.94 12.10
N HIS A 192 23.56 -0.60 13.22
CA HIS A 192 23.12 -0.99 14.56
C HIS A 192 21.78 -0.35 14.96
N SER A 193 21.38 0.75 14.32
CA SER A 193 20.15 1.48 14.62
C SER A 193 18.89 0.89 13.98
N LYS A 194 19.02 -0.14 13.14
CA LYS A 194 17.86 -0.78 12.50
C LYS A 194 17.17 -1.72 13.49
N ASP A 195 15.86 -1.59 13.61
CA ASP A 195 15.03 -2.54 14.33
C ASP A 195 14.75 -3.77 13.43
N TRP A 196 15.53 -4.82 13.64
CA TRP A 196 15.41 -6.08 12.90
C TRP A 196 14.15 -6.88 13.26
N SER A 197 13.48 -6.53 14.37
CA SER A 197 12.21 -7.14 14.76
C SER A 197 10.99 -6.50 14.08
N GLN A 198 11.20 -5.40 13.34
CA GLN A 198 10.11 -4.69 12.67
C GLN A 198 9.50 -5.56 11.56
N GLU A 199 8.29 -6.03 11.81
CA GLU A 199 7.49 -6.78 10.84
C GLU A 199 6.73 -5.86 9.88
N SER A 200 6.38 -6.38 8.71
CA SER A 200 5.42 -5.71 7.82
C SER A 200 4.03 -5.81 8.43
N PRO A 201 3.19 -4.75 8.38
CA PRO A 201 1.80 -4.85 8.80
C PRO A 201 0.98 -5.76 7.88
N PHE A 202 1.50 -6.12 6.71
CA PHE A 202 0.88 -7.05 5.77
C PHE A 202 1.44 -8.46 5.93
N GLN A 203 0.55 -9.46 5.89
CA GLN A 203 0.90 -10.87 6.06
C GLN A 203 1.13 -11.61 4.73
N ALA A 204 1.83 -11.00 3.79
CA ALA A 204 1.99 -11.58 2.46
C ALA A 204 2.61 -12.99 2.48
N PRO A 205 2.15 -13.92 1.61
CA PRO A 205 2.88 -15.14 1.29
C PRO A 205 4.11 -14.80 0.42
N LEU A 206 4.93 -15.80 0.08
CA LEU A 206 6.05 -15.66 -0.88
C LEU A 206 7.12 -14.62 -0.51
N ARG A 207 7.26 -14.23 0.78
CA ARG A 207 8.22 -13.21 1.24
C ARG A 207 9.67 -13.53 0.88
N LYS A 208 10.02 -14.82 0.83
CA LYS A 208 11.37 -15.32 0.54
C LYS A 208 11.63 -15.57 -0.95
N MET A 209 10.65 -15.35 -1.83
CA MET A 209 10.82 -15.59 -3.26
C MET A 209 11.89 -14.65 -3.85
N GLN A 210 12.95 -15.25 -4.42
CA GLN A 210 14.18 -14.57 -4.83
C GLN A 210 14.88 -13.79 -3.71
N TRP A 211 14.80 -14.26 -2.46
CA TRP A 211 15.39 -13.59 -1.29
C TRP A 211 14.95 -12.14 -1.10
N LEU A 212 13.70 -11.83 -1.49
CA LEU A 212 13.19 -10.47 -1.40
C LEU A 212 13.18 -9.95 0.04
N ASN A 213 12.91 -10.80 1.02
CA ASN A 213 13.05 -10.49 2.44
C ASN A 213 14.47 -10.04 2.83
N VAL A 214 15.52 -10.66 2.28
CA VAL A 214 16.91 -10.31 2.62
C VAL A 214 17.36 -9.08 1.84
N HIS A 215 17.16 -9.07 0.52
CA HIS A 215 17.54 -7.93 -0.33
C HIS A 215 16.76 -6.66 0.03
N GLY A 216 15.49 -6.80 0.39
CA GLY A 216 14.66 -5.69 0.86
C GLY A 216 15.10 -5.10 2.21
N ALA A 217 15.84 -5.84 3.04
CA ALA A 217 16.35 -5.33 4.32
C ALA A 217 17.69 -4.59 4.20
N ARG A 218 18.39 -4.75 3.08
CA ARG A 218 19.74 -4.20 2.85
C ARG A 218 19.66 -2.77 2.32
N GLU A 219 20.57 -1.93 2.77
CA GLU A 219 20.61 -0.54 2.29
C GLU A 219 21.29 -0.44 0.92
N PRO A 220 20.66 0.23 -0.07
CA PRO A 220 21.29 0.48 -1.36
C PRO A 220 22.55 1.33 -1.25
N ASN A 221 23.58 1.00 -2.04
CA ASN A 221 24.72 1.86 -2.33
C ASN A 221 24.53 2.50 -3.70
N LEU A 222 23.95 3.71 -3.70
CA LEU A 222 23.57 4.42 -4.93
C LEU A 222 24.76 4.81 -5.80
N ALA A 223 25.95 5.03 -5.22
CA ALA A 223 27.16 5.32 -5.99
C ALA A 223 27.56 4.10 -6.84
N HIS A 224 27.59 2.92 -6.23
CA HIS A 224 27.92 1.68 -6.94
C HIS A 224 26.82 1.25 -7.92
N GLN A 225 25.54 1.44 -7.58
CA GLN A 225 24.45 1.22 -8.54
C GLN A 225 24.56 2.15 -9.75
N THR A 226 24.88 3.42 -9.53
CA THR A 226 25.10 4.38 -10.64
C THR A 226 26.28 3.95 -11.50
N GLY A 227 27.39 3.51 -10.88
CA GLY A 227 28.53 2.94 -11.57
C GLY A 227 28.16 1.71 -12.41
N LEU A 228 27.43 0.77 -11.83
CA LEU A 228 26.94 -0.43 -12.51
C LEU A 228 26.12 -0.08 -13.75
N CYS A 229 25.15 0.84 -13.62
CA CYS A 229 24.31 1.26 -14.75
C CYS A 229 25.15 1.88 -15.88
N LYS A 230 26.18 2.67 -15.55
CA LYS A 230 27.12 3.20 -16.55
C LYS A 230 27.93 2.10 -17.25
N LEU A 231 28.40 1.09 -16.53
CA LEU A 231 29.12 -0.05 -17.12
C LEU A 231 28.22 -0.83 -18.10
N ILE A 232 26.96 -1.04 -17.73
CA ILE A 232 25.97 -1.66 -18.61
C ILE A 232 25.70 -0.82 -19.85
N GLN A 233 25.61 0.50 -19.70
CA GLN A 233 25.48 1.41 -20.84
C GLN A 233 26.70 1.35 -21.77
N LEU A 234 27.91 1.36 -21.22
CA LEU A 234 29.16 1.22 -21.99
C LEU A 234 29.24 -0.11 -22.73
N ARG A 235 28.67 -1.17 -22.15
CA ARG A 235 28.54 -2.48 -22.79
C ARG A 235 27.42 -2.55 -23.83
N GLY A 236 26.63 -1.49 -24.00
CA GLY A 236 25.53 -1.42 -24.96
C GLY A 236 24.19 -2.00 -24.45
N GLY A 237 24.06 -2.27 -23.15
CA GLY A 237 22.84 -2.77 -22.52
C GLY A 237 22.95 -4.17 -21.92
N LEU A 238 21.91 -4.58 -21.18
CA LEU A 238 21.90 -5.86 -20.44
C LEU A 238 22.05 -7.09 -21.35
N HIS A 239 21.55 -7.04 -22.58
CA HIS A 239 21.65 -8.13 -23.55
C HIS A 239 23.09 -8.43 -24.00
N ASN A 240 24.05 -7.52 -23.77
CA ASN A 240 25.46 -7.72 -24.09
C ASN A 240 26.29 -8.26 -22.90
N VAL A 241 25.66 -8.46 -21.74
CA VAL A 241 26.26 -9.20 -20.62
C VAL A 241 26.09 -10.68 -20.91
N ARG A 242 27.20 -11.35 -21.26
CA ARG A 242 27.17 -12.73 -21.77
C ARG A 242 27.27 -13.78 -20.67
N LEU A 243 27.73 -13.39 -19.48
CA LEU A 243 27.84 -14.32 -18.36
C LEU A 243 26.44 -14.77 -17.90
N PRO A 244 26.11 -16.08 -17.95
CA PRO A 244 24.77 -16.58 -17.68
C PRO A 244 24.21 -16.09 -16.33
N GLY A 245 22.94 -15.68 -16.31
CA GLY A 245 22.24 -15.21 -15.11
C GLY A 245 22.63 -13.82 -14.60
N VAL A 246 23.74 -13.23 -15.03
CA VAL A 246 24.20 -11.92 -14.50
C VAL A 246 23.26 -10.79 -14.89
N ALA A 247 22.81 -10.73 -16.14
CA ALA A 247 21.89 -9.69 -16.59
C ALA A 247 20.57 -9.69 -15.78
N ALA A 248 20.00 -10.88 -15.54
CA ALA A 248 18.81 -11.04 -14.73
C ALA A 248 19.05 -10.67 -13.25
N ALA A 249 20.19 -11.07 -12.69
CA ALA A 249 20.58 -10.67 -11.34
C ALA A 249 20.75 -9.15 -11.21
N ILE A 250 21.37 -8.49 -12.19
CA ILE A 250 21.52 -7.03 -12.23
C ILE A 250 20.16 -6.36 -12.24
N PHE A 251 19.29 -6.73 -13.18
CA PHE A 251 17.96 -6.15 -13.30
C PHE A 251 17.17 -6.30 -11.99
N TYR A 252 17.06 -7.53 -11.48
CA TYR A 252 16.28 -7.80 -10.27
C TYR A 252 16.78 -6.99 -9.07
N ARG A 253 18.09 -6.93 -8.89
CA ARG A 253 18.71 -6.22 -7.76
C ARG A 253 18.53 -4.71 -7.85
N VAL A 254 18.65 -4.16 -9.05
CA VAL A 254 18.37 -2.75 -9.32
C VAL A 254 16.87 -2.45 -9.11
N LEU A 255 15.97 -3.36 -9.48
CA LEU A 255 14.53 -3.22 -9.24
C LEU A 255 14.18 -3.18 -7.74
N VAL A 256 14.80 -4.05 -6.92
CA VAL A 256 14.64 -4.00 -5.46
C VAL A 256 15.11 -2.65 -4.92
N ASN A 257 16.31 -2.20 -5.31
CA ASN A 257 16.83 -0.90 -4.86
C ASN A 257 15.98 0.29 -5.31
N SER A 258 15.46 0.27 -6.53
CA SER A 258 14.52 1.27 -7.04
C SER A 258 13.22 1.29 -6.23
N THR A 259 12.73 0.13 -5.82
CA THR A 259 11.56 0.01 -4.94
C THR A 259 11.85 0.58 -3.54
N LEU A 260 12.99 0.24 -2.94
CA LEU A 260 13.41 0.76 -1.62
C LEU A 260 13.58 2.28 -1.61
N THR A 261 14.08 2.84 -2.72
CA THR A 261 14.38 4.27 -2.87
C THR A 261 13.24 5.07 -3.49
N LEU A 262 12.13 4.41 -3.82
CA LEU A 262 10.97 4.99 -4.49
C LEU A 262 11.35 5.73 -5.79
N SER A 263 12.31 5.17 -6.54
CA SER A 263 12.85 5.74 -7.77
C SER A 263 12.49 4.88 -8.99
N PRO A 264 12.41 5.46 -10.20
CA PRO A 264 12.20 4.68 -11.41
C PRO A 264 13.38 3.72 -11.66
N PRO A 265 13.14 2.50 -12.16
CA PRO A 265 14.21 1.57 -12.50
C PRO A 265 15.10 2.14 -13.63
N PRO A 266 16.42 2.26 -13.43
CA PRO A 266 17.34 2.84 -14.42
C PRO A 266 17.69 1.90 -15.58
N LEU A 267 17.28 0.63 -15.51
CA LEU A 267 17.53 -0.40 -16.52
C LEU A 267 16.20 -0.96 -17.02
N PRO A 268 16.11 -1.37 -18.30
CA PRO A 268 14.91 -2.02 -18.82
C PRO A 268 14.69 -3.38 -18.14
N PHE A 269 13.44 -3.84 -18.18
CA PHE A 269 13.09 -5.20 -17.74
C PHE A 269 13.98 -6.24 -18.42
N PHE A 270 14.43 -7.24 -17.65
CA PHE A 270 15.19 -8.38 -18.16
C PHE A 270 14.75 -9.66 -17.44
N PRO A 271 14.20 -10.66 -18.15
CA PRO A 271 13.65 -11.86 -17.53
C PRO A 271 14.75 -12.82 -17.06
N LEU A 272 14.41 -13.71 -16.15
CA LEU A 272 15.27 -14.80 -15.70
C LEU A 272 15.61 -15.78 -16.84
N SER A 273 14.72 -15.97 -17.81
CA SER A 273 14.97 -16.81 -18.99
C SER A 273 16.11 -16.30 -19.87
N GLY A 274 16.49 -15.02 -19.77
CA GLY A 274 17.44 -14.38 -20.67
C GLY A 274 16.91 -14.11 -22.09
N ASN A 275 15.71 -14.60 -22.42
CA ASN A 275 15.09 -14.44 -23.73
C ASN A 275 14.07 -13.30 -23.69
N MET A 276 14.52 -12.08 -24.02
CA MET A 276 13.67 -10.89 -24.13
C MET A 276 12.48 -11.04 -25.09
N ILE A 277 12.57 -11.97 -26.05
CA ILE A 277 11.72 -12.05 -27.24
C ILE A 277 10.42 -12.84 -26.98
N ASP A 278 10.38 -13.73 -26.00
CA ASP A 278 9.24 -14.62 -25.79
C ASP A 278 8.29 -14.19 -24.67
N GLU A 279 8.73 -13.52 -23.61
CA GLU A 279 7.88 -13.26 -22.44
C GLU A 279 7.11 -11.92 -22.45
N VAL A 280 7.45 -11.01 -23.37
CA VAL A 280 6.66 -9.76 -23.59
C VAL A 280 5.47 -10.03 -24.53
N LYS A 281 5.34 -11.24 -25.09
CA LYS A 281 4.19 -11.61 -25.90
C LYS A 281 2.94 -11.73 -25.00
N PRO A 282 1.81 -11.11 -25.36
CA PRO A 282 0.56 -11.18 -24.60
C PRO A 282 0.05 -12.60 -24.34
N GLU A 283 0.50 -13.59 -25.13
CA GLU A 283 0.22 -15.01 -24.94
C GLU A 283 1.00 -15.67 -23.78
N ASN A 284 2.15 -15.13 -23.38
CA ASN A 284 2.99 -15.66 -22.28
C ASN A 284 2.83 -14.89 -20.97
N THR A 285 2.31 -13.66 -21.02
CA THR A 285 1.65 -13.04 -19.86
C THR A 285 0.28 -13.68 -19.70
N HIS A 286 -0.01 -14.29 -18.55
CA HIS A 286 -1.30 -14.95 -18.33
C HIS A 286 -2.44 -13.99 -18.69
N LYS A 287 -3.30 -14.37 -19.65
CA LYS A 287 -4.57 -13.68 -19.87
C LYS A 287 -5.39 -13.89 -18.61
N TRP A 288 -5.53 -12.84 -17.81
CA TRP A 288 -6.33 -12.89 -16.59
C TRP A 288 -7.75 -13.25 -17.00
N ASP A 289 -8.36 -14.29 -16.41
CA ASP A 289 -9.79 -14.59 -16.65
C ASP A 289 -10.62 -13.31 -16.48
N GLU A 290 -11.78 -13.23 -17.14
CA GLU A 290 -12.71 -12.09 -17.06
C GLU A 290 -12.75 -11.50 -15.65
N MET A 291 -12.13 -10.34 -15.51
CA MET A 291 -12.00 -9.67 -14.24
C MET A 291 -13.34 -9.01 -13.89
N PRO A 292 -13.84 -9.21 -12.65
CA PRO A 292 -15.06 -8.55 -12.20
C PRO A 292 -15.00 -7.03 -12.32
N ILE A 293 -13.80 -6.44 -12.17
CA ILE A 293 -13.56 -5.01 -12.26
C ILE A 293 -12.54 -4.70 -13.34
N GLN A 294 -12.94 -3.80 -14.24
CA GLN A 294 -12.14 -3.28 -15.32
C GLN A 294 -11.59 -1.92 -14.88
N PHE A 295 -10.33 -1.86 -14.46
CA PHE A 295 -9.74 -0.63 -13.92
C PHE A 295 -9.68 0.53 -14.94
N GLY A 296 -9.89 0.25 -16.23
CA GLY A 296 -10.05 1.27 -17.26
C GLY A 296 -11.22 2.22 -17.01
N GLU A 297 -12.24 1.85 -16.22
CA GLU A 297 -13.33 2.76 -15.87
C GLU A 297 -12.88 3.96 -15.02
N PHE A 298 -11.81 3.79 -14.23
CA PHE A 298 -11.26 4.84 -13.38
C PHE A 298 -10.50 5.91 -14.17
N CYS A 299 -10.26 5.70 -15.47
CA CYS A 299 -9.74 6.75 -16.35
C CYS A 299 -10.67 7.97 -16.37
N LYS A 300 -11.98 7.77 -16.17
CA LYS A 300 -12.98 8.85 -16.08
C LYS A 300 -12.78 9.77 -14.87
N ILE A 301 -12.11 9.30 -13.82
CA ILE A 301 -11.87 10.07 -12.60
C ILE A 301 -10.39 10.44 -12.40
N GLY A 302 -9.52 10.06 -13.34
CA GLY A 302 -8.12 10.50 -13.37
C GLY A 302 -7.05 9.43 -13.43
N PHE A 303 -7.39 8.14 -13.57
CA PHE A 303 -6.37 7.16 -13.93
C PHE A 303 -5.80 7.49 -15.31
N THR A 304 -4.49 7.30 -15.47
CA THR A 304 -3.92 7.15 -16.81
C THR A 304 -4.16 5.72 -17.29
N PRO A 305 -4.19 5.47 -18.62
CA PRO A 305 -4.28 4.11 -19.14
C PRO A 305 -3.17 3.19 -18.59
N ALA A 306 -1.96 3.73 -18.39
CA ALA A 306 -0.85 2.99 -17.82
C ALA A 306 -1.07 2.61 -16.35
N LEU A 307 -1.65 3.51 -15.53
CA LEU A 307 -1.99 3.19 -14.14
C LEU A 307 -3.09 2.11 -14.09
N ALA A 308 -4.12 2.23 -14.92
CA ALA A 308 -5.18 1.23 -15.01
C ALA A 308 -4.65 -0.16 -15.40
N ASP A 309 -3.72 -0.21 -16.36
CA ASP A 309 -3.06 -1.44 -16.79
C ASP A 309 -2.21 -2.07 -15.66
N VAL A 310 -1.48 -1.26 -14.88
CA VAL A 310 -0.72 -1.76 -13.73
C VAL A 310 -1.65 -2.32 -12.65
N TYR A 311 -2.76 -1.66 -12.34
CA TYR A 311 -3.77 -2.18 -11.41
C TYR A 311 -4.35 -3.50 -11.92
N GLN A 312 -4.63 -3.60 -13.22
CA GLN A 312 -5.14 -4.81 -13.84
C GLN A 312 -4.17 -5.98 -13.70
N GLN A 313 -2.87 -5.75 -13.89
CA GLN A 313 -1.85 -6.77 -13.72
C GLN A 313 -1.61 -7.15 -12.26
N LEU A 314 -1.64 -6.18 -11.33
CA LEU A 314 -1.55 -6.45 -9.89
C LEU A 314 -2.70 -7.35 -9.43
N ALA A 315 -3.94 -7.03 -9.83
CA ALA A 315 -5.10 -7.84 -9.49
C ALA A 315 -5.00 -9.27 -10.05
N GLY A 316 -4.55 -9.38 -11.29
CA GLY A 316 -4.27 -10.66 -11.92
C GLY A 316 -3.24 -11.48 -11.14
N TYR A 317 -2.10 -10.88 -10.82
CA TYR A 317 -1.03 -11.55 -10.10
C TYR A 317 -1.45 -11.94 -8.68
N THR A 318 -2.24 -11.12 -8.00
CA THR A 318 -2.86 -11.47 -6.72
C THR A 318 -3.69 -12.74 -6.79
N ARG A 319 -4.47 -12.95 -7.86
CA ARG A 319 -5.22 -14.19 -8.07
C ARG A 319 -4.29 -15.40 -8.28
N VAL A 320 -3.18 -15.22 -8.99
CA VAL A 320 -2.16 -16.28 -9.14
C VAL A 320 -1.58 -16.65 -7.78
N ILE A 321 -1.27 -15.66 -6.93
CA ILE A 321 -0.83 -15.92 -5.55
C ILE A 321 -1.91 -16.70 -4.77
N THR A 322 -3.18 -16.29 -4.86
CA THR A 322 -4.30 -16.98 -4.18
C THR A 322 -4.35 -18.45 -4.58
N LYS A 323 -4.45 -18.74 -5.89
CA LYS A 323 -4.46 -20.12 -6.41
C LYS A 323 -3.24 -20.92 -5.96
N PHE A 324 -2.08 -20.27 -5.92
CA PHE A 324 -0.81 -20.91 -5.57
C PHE A 324 -0.78 -21.31 -4.09
N VAL A 325 -1.23 -20.41 -3.21
CA VAL A 325 -1.33 -20.66 -1.77
C VAL A 325 -2.40 -21.69 -1.45
N GLU A 326 -3.49 -21.73 -2.22
CA GLU A 326 -4.57 -22.72 -2.08
C GLU A 326 -4.20 -24.12 -2.63
N GLY A 327 -3.00 -24.27 -3.20
CA GLY A 327 -2.53 -25.55 -3.74
C GLY A 327 -3.21 -25.96 -5.04
N GLU A 328 -3.88 -25.04 -5.74
CA GLU A 328 -4.41 -25.30 -7.06
C GLU A 328 -3.27 -25.61 -8.03
N THR A 329 -3.50 -26.53 -8.97
CA THR A 329 -2.50 -26.91 -9.97
C THR A 329 -2.31 -25.74 -10.94
N ILE A 330 -1.35 -24.87 -10.66
CA ILE A 330 -0.94 -23.85 -11.61
C ILE A 330 0.15 -24.45 -12.49
N ASN A 331 -0.10 -24.56 -13.80
CA ASN A 331 0.94 -24.81 -14.81
C ASN A 331 1.85 -23.56 -14.97
N PHE A 332 2.40 -23.06 -13.87
CA PHE A 332 3.13 -21.80 -13.80
C PHE A 332 4.38 -22.02 -12.95
N GLY A 333 5.51 -22.19 -13.64
CA GLY A 333 6.79 -22.47 -12.99
C GLY A 333 7.27 -21.31 -12.12
N ARG A 334 8.14 -21.62 -11.14
CA ARG A 334 8.73 -20.61 -10.22
C ARG A 334 9.37 -19.43 -10.95
N GLN A 335 10.03 -19.68 -12.08
CA GLN A 335 10.63 -18.63 -12.91
C GLN A 335 9.57 -17.67 -13.45
N ALA A 336 8.49 -18.18 -14.05
CA ALA A 336 7.41 -17.37 -14.61
C ALA A 336 6.71 -16.52 -13.52
N MET A 337 6.54 -17.05 -12.31
CA MET A 337 6.07 -16.26 -11.15
C MET A 337 7.00 -15.09 -10.85
N CYS A 338 8.30 -15.34 -10.82
CA CYS A 338 9.30 -14.31 -10.56
C CYS A 338 9.30 -13.24 -11.66
N ASP A 339 9.33 -13.64 -12.92
CA ASP A 339 9.36 -12.71 -14.06
C ASP A 339 8.10 -11.87 -14.15
N GLN A 340 6.92 -12.47 -13.97
CA GLN A 340 5.65 -11.74 -13.94
C GLN A 340 5.61 -10.74 -12.78
N ARG A 341 5.99 -11.15 -11.57
CA ARG A 341 6.09 -10.25 -10.40
C ARG A 341 7.02 -9.08 -10.70
N ASN A 342 8.21 -9.37 -11.21
CA ASN A 342 9.25 -8.37 -11.43
C ASN A 342 8.88 -7.41 -12.57
N LEU A 343 8.19 -7.89 -13.61
CA LEU A 343 7.66 -7.06 -14.69
C LEU A 343 6.58 -6.09 -14.19
N ILE A 344 5.65 -6.56 -13.37
CA ILE A 344 4.60 -5.72 -12.77
C ILE A 344 5.22 -4.66 -11.87
N GLN A 345 6.16 -5.06 -11.00
CA GLN A 345 6.86 -4.13 -10.12
C GLN A 345 7.67 -3.10 -10.93
N TYR A 346 8.33 -3.52 -12.01
CA TYR A 346 9.03 -2.63 -12.93
C TYR A 346 8.06 -1.60 -13.55
N ARG A 347 6.93 -2.06 -14.09
CA ARG A 347 5.91 -1.17 -14.69
C ARG A 347 5.35 -0.18 -13.67
N LEU A 348 5.05 -0.63 -12.46
CA LEU A 348 4.56 0.23 -11.36
C LEU A 348 5.59 1.31 -10.99
N MET A 349 6.85 0.93 -10.80
CA MET A 349 7.91 1.86 -10.43
C MET A 349 8.32 2.79 -11.59
N ALA A 350 8.07 2.40 -12.83
CA ALA A 350 8.30 3.23 -14.02
C ALA A 350 7.18 4.26 -14.28
N LEU A 351 6.04 4.17 -13.58
CA LEU A 351 4.98 5.17 -13.71
C LEU A 351 5.49 6.55 -13.25
N PRO A 352 5.24 7.62 -14.03
CA PRO A 352 5.64 8.97 -13.64
C PRO A 352 4.93 9.40 -12.36
N THR A 353 5.58 10.22 -11.55
CA THR A 353 4.92 10.99 -10.49
C THR A 353 3.98 12.03 -11.12
N SER A 354 2.98 12.50 -10.38
CA SER A 354 2.05 13.55 -10.84
C SER A 354 2.74 14.81 -11.38
N VAL A 355 3.87 15.21 -10.79
CA VAL A 355 4.65 16.38 -11.23
C VAL A 355 5.19 16.27 -12.67
N CYS A 356 5.32 15.05 -13.19
CA CYS A 356 5.78 14.78 -14.55
C CYS A 356 4.62 14.68 -15.55
N LEU A 357 3.36 14.74 -15.10
CA LEU A 357 2.18 14.66 -15.96
C LEU A 357 1.70 16.06 -16.36
N VAL A 358 1.12 16.14 -17.56
CA VAL A 358 0.37 17.32 -17.99
C VAL A 358 -1.02 17.23 -17.36
N GLU A 359 -1.39 18.24 -16.56
CA GLU A 359 -2.68 18.31 -15.84
C GLU A 359 -2.97 17.07 -14.98
N PRO A 360 -2.14 16.77 -13.96
CA PRO A 360 -2.34 15.58 -13.13
C PRO A 360 -3.66 15.63 -12.37
N SER A 361 -4.47 14.58 -12.49
CA SER A 361 -5.61 14.41 -11.59
C SER A 361 -5.11 14.16 -10.17
N PRO A 362 -5.72 14.79 -9.15
CA PRO A 362 -5.42 14.49 -7.75
C PRO A 362 -5.66 13.02 -7.36
N VAL A 363 -6.44 12.28 -8.14
CA VAL A 363 -6.67 10.84 -7.96
C VAL A 363 -5.44 10.01 -8.32
N TYR A 364 -4.71 10.44 -9.36
CA TYR A 364 -3.61 9.67 -9.93
C TYR A 364 -2.52 9.35 -8.91
N GLU A 365 -1.98 10.38 -8.24
CA GLU A 365 -0.83 10.19 -7.36
C GLU A 365 -1.20 9.42 -6.10
N ALA A 366 -2.38 9.70 -5.52
CA ALA A 366 -2.88 8.94 -4.37
C ALA A 366 -3.04 7.45 -4.70
N CYS A 367 -3.57 7.11 -5.88
CA CYS A 367 -3.69 5.73 -6.32
C CYS A 367 -2.35 5.11 -6.70
N ARG A 368 -1.44 5.85 -7.36
CA ARG A 368 -0.07 5.37 -7.65
C ARG A 368 0.67 5.01 -6.36
N ILE A 369 0.64 5.89 -5.36
CA ILE A 369 1.27 5.63 -4.05
C ILE A 369 0.59 4.46 -3.34
N ALA A 370 -0.74 4.39 -3.32
CA ALA A 370 -1.45 3.28 -2.70
C ALA A 370 -1.18 1.93 -3.40
N ALA A 371 -1.00 1.92 -4.72
CA ALA A 371 -0.56 0.73 -5.47
C ALA A 371 0.87 0.31 -5.09
N ILE A 372 1.78 1.26 -4.86
CA ILE A 372 3.13 0.96 -4.34
C ILE A 372 3.06 0.37 -2.93
N ILE A 373 2.23 0.93 -2.05
CA ILE A 373 2.00 0.38 -0.71
C ILE A 373 1.47 -1.06 -0.80
N TYR A 374 0.45 -1.28 -1.64
CA TYR A 374 -0.10 -2.62 -1.86
C TYR A 374 0.96 -3.58 -2.41
N SER A 375 1.75 -3.15 -3.40
CA SER A 375 2.79 -4.02 -3.96
C SER A 375 3.82 -4.40 -2.91
N ILE A 376 4.38 -3.42 -2.21
CA ILE A 376 5.39 -3.63 -1.15
C ILE A 376 4.83 -4.45 0.02
N GLY A 377 3.54 -4.33 0.30
CA GLY A 377 2.87 -5.11 1.34
C GLY A 377 2.48 -6.52 0.91
N VAL A 378 2.23 -6.75 -0.38
CA VAL A 378 1.49 -7.95 -0.85
C VAL A 378 2.19 -8.68 -2.00
N THR A 379 2.31 -8.06 -3.18
CA THR A 379 2.77 -8.77 -4.40
C THR A 379 4.30 -8.77 -4.57
N PHE A 380 4.97 -7.78 -4.01
CA PHE A 380 6.42 -7.61 -3.93
C PHE A 380 6.82 -7.35 -2.46
N PRO A 381 6.59 -8.34 -1.56
CA PRO A 381 6.63 -8.15 -0.13
C PRO A 381 8.04 -7.81 0.40
N LEU A 382 8.28 -6.54 0.71
CA LEU A 382 9.50 -6.11 1.40
C LEU A 382 9.35 -6.35 2.92
N PRO A 383 10.46 -6.63 3.64
CA PRO A 383 10.41 -6.78 5.09
C PRO A 383 10.13 -5.44 5.77
N GLY A 384 9.51 -5.45 6.96
CA GLY A 384 9.16 -4.22 7.69
C GLY A 384 10.36 -3.30 7.94
N VAL A 385 11.49 -3.87 8.37
CA VAL A 385 12.76 -3.16 8.59
C VAL A 385 13.32 -2.42 7.36
N GLY A 386 12.90 -2.81 6.16
CA GLY A 386 13.39 -2.24 4.89
C GLY A 386 12.34 -1.46 4.09
N ALA A 387 11.07 -1.79 4.27
CA ALA A 387 9.97 -1.23 3.50
C ALA A 387 9.85 0.30 3.71
N PRO A 388 9.78 1.12 2.64
CA PRO A 388 9.67 2.57 2.73
C PRO A 388 8.25 3.06 3.11
N PHE A 389 7.52 2.31 3.95
CA PHE A 389 6.17 2.69 4.41
C PHE A 389 6.12 4.09 5.04
N PRO A 390 7.06 4.52 5.92
CA PRO A 390 6.99 5.86 6.51
C PRO A 390 6.99 6.98 5.47
N THR A 391 7.79 6.84 4.40
CA THR A 391 7.84 7.82 3.30
C THR A 391 6.54 7.78 2.50
N LEU A 392 6.08 6.59 2.12
CA LEU A 392 4.84 6.41 1.34
C LEU A 392 3.61 6.92 2.08
N VAL A 393 3.49 6.66 3.38
CA VAL A 393 2.39 7.12 4.24
C VAL A 393 2.35 8.63 4.31
N LYS A 394 3.51 9.28 4.51
CA LYS A 394 3.61 10.75 4.54
C LYS A 394 3.26 11.37 3.20
N SER A 395 3.77 10.81 2.10
CA SER A 395 3.43 11.25 0.74
C SER A 395 1.94 11.07 0.45
N LEU A 396 1.37 9.90 0.72
CA LEU A 396 -0.06 9.63 0.48
C LEU A 396 -0.95 10.58 1.29
N LYS A 397 -0.62 10.80 2.56
CA LYS A 397 -1.33 11.76 3.41
C LYS A 397 -1.25 13.17 2.83
N ALA A 398 -0.07 13.62 2.41
CA ALA A 398 0.11 14.94 1.82
C ALA A 398 -0.73 15.12 0.55
N GLU A 399 -0.73 14.15 -0.35
CA GLU A 399 -1.56 14.16 -1.57
C GLU A 399 -3.05 14.25 -1.22
N LEU A 400 -3.54 13.38 -0.36
CA LEU A 400 -4.95 13.35 0.04
C LEU A 400 -5.40 14.60 0.82
N GLN A 401 -4.48 15.34 1.47
CA GLN A 401 -4.79 16.61 2.11
C GLN A 401 -4.98 17.76 1.11
N GLN A 402 -4.38 17.67 -0.08
CA GLN A 402 -4.52 18.67 -1.13
C GLN A 402 -5.83 18.49 -1.92
N VAL A 403 -6.44 17.31 -1.85
CA VAL A 403 -7.71 17.01 -2.53
C VAL A 403 -8.89 17.34 -1.62
N GLU A 404 -9.84 18.14 -2.10
CA GLU A 404 -11.13 18.21 -1.43
C GLU A 404 -11.77 16.81 -1.44
N LEU A 405 -12.17 16.30 -0.27
CA LEU A 405 -12.73 14.94 -0.12
C LEU A 405 -14.00 14.70 -0.98
N HIS A 406 -14.62 15.77 -1.48
CA HIS A 406 -15.77 15.77 -2.38
C HIS A 406 -15.42 16.06 -3.86
N SER A 407 -14.13 16.02 -4.23
CA SER A 407 -13.61 16.28 -5.59
C SER A 407 -13.85 15.09 -6.55
N PRO A 408 -12.93 14.49 -7.36
CA PRO A 408 -13.35 13.56 -8.43
C PRO A 408 -13.81 12.20 -7.86
N TRP A 409 -13.44 11.88 -6.63
CA TRP A 409 -13.81 10.66 -5.92
C TRP A 409 -15.33 10.50 -5.79
N ALA A 410 -16.04 11.60 -5.55
CA ALA A 410 -17.49 11.60 -5.33
C ALA A 410 -18.30 11.52 -6.63
N ALA A 411 -17.64 11.54 -7.80
CA ALA A 411 -18.32 11.47 -9.10
C ALA A 411 -19.01 10.11 -9.34
N SER A 412 -18.59 9.06 -8.64
CA SER A 412 -19.21 7.74 -8.72
C SER A 412 -19.08 6.96 -7.41
N VAL A 413 -19.95 5.97 -7.21
CA VAL A 413 -19.86 5.04 -6.06
C VAL A 413 -18.52 4.31 -6.05
N ASN A 414 -18.04 3.87 -7.23
CA ASN A 414 -16.74 3.19 -7.35
C ASN A 414 -15.58 4.13 -7.01
N GLY A 415 -15.68 5.43 -7.30
CA GLY A 415 -14.70 6.43 -6.89
C GLY A 415 -14.59 6.57 -5.37
N ILE A 416 -15.72 6.56 -4.65
CA ILE A 416 -15.72 6.57 -3.18
C ILE A 416 -15.14 5.27 -2.62
N ARG A 417 -15.51 4.11 -3.18
CA ARG A 417 -14.96 2.81 -2.77
C ARG A 417 -13.46 2.72 -3.02
N LEU A 418 -12.97 3.27 -4.14
CA LEU A 418 -11.54 3.38 -4.42
C LEU A 418 -10.83 4.26 -3.40
N LEU A 419 -11.41 5.41 -3.03
CA LEU A 419 -10.87 6.27 -1.97
C LEU A 419 -10.80 5.53 -0.63
N LEU A 420 -11.82 4.74 -0.27
CA LEU A 420 -11.80 3.90 0.93
C LEU A 420 -10.67 2.87 0.88
N TRP A 421 -10.45 2.24 -0.29
CA TRP A 421 -9.34 1.32 -0.49
C TRP A 421 -7.99 2.03 -0.31
N VAL A 422 -7.80 3.21 -0.93
CA VAL A 422 -6.60 4.05 -0.78
C VAL A 422 -6.34 4.40 0.70
N LEU A 423 -7.37 4.85 1.42
CA LEU A 423 -7.28 5.18 2.84
C LEU A 423 -6.95 3.95 3.70
N THR A 424 -7.48 2.78 3.33
CA THR A 424 -7.20 1.51 4.01
C THR A 424 -5.74 1.10 3.80
N MET A 425 -5.21 1.17 2.57
CA MET A 425 -3.80 0.89 2.30
C MET A 425 -2.87 1.81 3.09
N GLY A 426 -3.14 3.12 3.07
CA GLY A 426 -2.40 4.09 3.87
C GLY A 426 -2.52 3.83 5.38
N GLY A 427 -3.70 3.48 5.86
CA GLY A 427 -3.97 3.17 7.26
C GLY A 427 -3.27 1.90 7.77
N ILE A 428 -3.21 0.85 6.94
CA ILE A 428 -2.46 -0.39 7.25
C ILE A 428 -0.95 -0.10 7.23
N ALA A 429 -0.44 0.58 6.21
CA ALA A 429 0.98 0.94 6.13
C ALA A 429 1.43 1.89 7.25
N ALA A 430 0.50 2.66 7.83
CA ALA A 430 0.75 3.55 8.95
C ALA A 430 0.66 2.87 10.32
N THR A 431 0.51 1.54 10.40
CA THR A 431 0.42 0.82 11.69
C THR A 431 1.56 1.20 12.63
N ASP A 432 1.23 1.41 13.91
CA ASP A 432 2.14 1.86 14.97
C ASP A 432 2.80 3.23 14.73
N THR A 433 2.24 4.05 13.83
CA THR A 433 2.65 5.44 13.61
C THR A 433 1.57 6.44 14.01
N THR A 434 1.98 7.69 14.25
CA THR A 434 1.04 8.78 14.57
C THR A 434 0.09 9.11 13.41
N GLU A 435 0.50 8.81 12.19
CA GLU A 435 -0.21 9.09 10.96
C GLU A 435 -1.46 8.20 10.81
N GLN A 436 -1.49 6.99 11.40
CA GLN A 436 -2.64 6.09 11.30
C GLN A 436 -3.95 6.75 11.75
N GLN A 437 -3.89 7.52 12.84
CA GLN A 437 -5.05 8.22 13.38
C GLN A 437 -5.62 9.26 12.41
N TRP A 438 -4.80 9.80 11.51
CA TRP A 438 -5.28 10.68 10.45
C TRP A 438 -6.09 9.88 9.42
N PHE A 439 -5.59 8.72 8.95
CA PHE A 439 -6.32 7.86 8.01
C PHE A 439 -7.65 7.37 8.61
N VAL A 440 -7.65 6.96 9.89
CA VAL A 440 -8.86 6.55 10.62
C VAL A 440 -9.92 7.66 10.61
N LYS A 441 -9.52 8.90 10.94
CA LYS A 441 -10.41 10.07 10.97
C LYS A 441 -10.95 10.46 9.61
N ILE A 442 -10.18 10.27 8.53
CA ILE A 442 -10.67 10.57 7.19
C ILE A 442 -11.59 9.46 6.69
N ALA A 443 -11.23 8.18 6.87
CA ALA A 443 -12.07 7.05 6.51
C ALA A 443 -13.46 7.12 7.17
N SER A 444 -13.55 7.49 8.45
CA SER A 444 -14.83 7.65 9.15
C SER A 444 -15.71 8.78 8.61
N ARG A 445 -15.14 9.73 7.86
CA ARG A 445 -15.90 10.83 7.23
C ARG A 445 -16.45 10.46 5.86
N VAL A 446 -15.75 9.60 5.12
CA VAL A 446 -16.11 9.27 3.73
C VAL A 446 -16.85 7.95 3.59
N VAL A 447 -16.78 7.05 4.57
CA VAL A 447 -17.42 5.73 4.49
C VAL A 447 -18.96 5.86 4.40
N PRO A 448 -19.60 5.24 3.38
CA PRO A 448 -21.06 5.20 3.29
C PRO A 448 -21.68 4.44 4.47
N ARG A 449 -22.89 4.85 4.89
CA ARG A 449 -23.63 4.20 6.00
C ARG A 449 -23.83 2.69 5.79
N SER A 450 -23.91 2.22 4.55
CA SER A 450 -24.05 0.79 4.22
C SER A 450 -22.81 -0.05 4.57
N LEU A 451 -21.62 0.54 4.56
CA LEU A 451 -20.35 -0.13 4.88
C LEU A 451 -19.91 0.14 6.34
N ALA A 452 -20.45 1.18 6.96
CA ALA A 452 -20.04 1.74 8.24
C ALA A 452 -20.29 0.87 9.49
N LEU A 453 -20.85 -0.33 9.35
CA LEU A 453 -21.38 -1.09 10.49
C LEU A 453 -20.71 -2.46 10.68
N ASP A 454 -20.13 -3.03 9.63
CA ASP A 454 -19.63 -4.40 9.66
C ASP A 454 -18.36 -4.58 8.81
N TRP A 455 -17.41 -5.35 9.35
CA TRP A 455 -16.19 -5.75 8.66
C TRP A 455 -16.48 -6.60 7.44
N ARG A 456 -17.49 -7.47 7.47
CA ARG A 456 -17.80 -8.33 6.32
C ARG A 456 -18.16 -7.52 5.07
N GLU A 457 -18.99 -6.50 5.25
CA GLU A 457 -19.42 -5.60 4.16
C GLU A 457 -18.26 -4.74 3.66
N THR A 458 -17.48 -4.17 4.59
CA THR A 458 -16.27 -3.39 4.26
C THR A 458 -15.26 -4.23 3.50
N ARG A 459 -14.94 -5.44 4.00
CA ARG A 459 -14.04 -6.40 3.33
C ARG A 459 -14.54 -6.74 1.93
N ARG A 460 -15.84 -7.01 1.75
CA ARG A 460 -16.41 -7.30 0.43
C ARG A 460 -16.16 -6.14 -0.54
N SER A 461 -16.35 -4.90 -0.09
CA SER A 461 -16.08 -3.71 -0.91
C SER A 461 -14.58 -3.49 -1.18
N LEU A 462 -13.68 -3.88 -0.28
CA LEU A 462 -12.23 -3.73 -0.49
C LEU A 462 -11.69 -4.80 -1.46
N ARG A 463 -12.27 -6.01 -1.42
CA ARG A 463 -11.93 -7.14 -2.31
C ARG A 463 -12.28 -6.91 -3.77
N GLU A 464 -13.13 -5.93 -4.05
CA GLU A 464 -13.39 -5.45 -5.41
C GLU A 464 -12.14 -4.82 -6.06
N PHE A 465 -11.19 -4.32 -5.26
CA PHE A 465 -9.96 -3.71 -5.73
C PHE A 465 -8.78 -4.69 -5.56
N LEU A 466 -7.61 -4.18 -5.19
CA LEU A 466 -6.44 -4.99 -4.91
C LEU A 466 -6.50 -5.48 -3.46
N TRP A 467 -6.78 -6.77 -3.27
CA TRP A 467 -6.86 -7.35 -1.92
C TRP A 467 -6.47 -8.83 -1.96
N LEU A 468 -5.53 -9.21 -1.09
CA LEU A 468 -5.21 -10.61 -0.83
C LEU A 468 -5.62 -10.91 0.60
N ASP A 469 -6.61 -11.77 0.80
CA ASP A 469 -7.18 -12.06 2.12
C ASP A 469 -6.10 -12.43 3.14
N SER A 470 -5.22 -13.38 2.79
CA SER A 470 -4.16 -13.85 3.67
C SER A 470 -3.15 -12.77 4.05
N ALA A 471 -3.02 -11.69 3.27
CA ALA A 471 -2.09 -10.61 3.53
C ALA A 471 -2.73 -9.40 4.21
N CYS A 472 -3.99 -9.10 3.88
CA CYS A 472 -4.62 -7.83 4.22
C CYS A 472 -5.70 -7.96 5.31
N ASP A 473 -6.33 -9.12 5.50
CA ASP A 473 -7.52 -9.24 6.36
C ASP A 473 -7.26 -8.87 7.81
N MET A 474 -6.16 -9.35 8.40
CA MET A 474 -5.86 -9.10 9.81
C MET A 474 -5.66 -7.61 10.07
N ALA A 475 -4.73 -6.97 9.35
CA ALA A 475 -4.43 -5.56 9.53
C ALA A 475 -5.58 -4.64 9.06
N GLY A 476 -6.30 -5.04 8.00
CA GLY A 476 -7.51 -4.36 7.56
C GLY A 476 -8.59 -4.35 8.63
N LYS A 477 -8.86 -5.49 9.26
CA LYS A 477 -9.82 -5.59 10.36
C LYS A 477 -9.40 -4.74 11.55
N GLN A 478 -8.11 -4.75 11.90
CA GLN A 478 -7.56 -3.92 12.97
C GLN A 478 -7.74 -2.43 12.69
N PHE A 479 -7.42 -1.97 11.47
CA PHE A 479 -7.63 -0.58 11.06
C PHE A 479 -9.11 -0.18 11.13
N TRP A 480 -10.01 -0.96 10.53
CA TRP A 480 -11.44 -0.62 10.47
C TRP A 480 -12.15 -0.71 11.83
N THR A 481 -11.66 -1.54 12.74
CA THR A 481 -12.14 -1.56 14.15
C THR A 481 -11.95 -0.20 14.84
N GLN A 482 -10.93 0.58 14.44
CA GLN A 482 -10.74 1.95 14.93
C GLN A 482 -11.66 2.96 14.22
N VAL A 483 -12.08 2.67 12.99
CA VAL A 483 -12.95 3.56 12.18
C VAL A 483 -14.41 3.51 12.66
N TYR A 484 -14.94 2.31 12.91
CA TYR A 484 -16.38 2.13 13.21
C TYR A 484 -16.91 2.95 14.40
N PRO A 485 -16.20 3.08 15.55
CA PRO A 485 -16.67 3.90 16.67
C PRO A 485 -16.94 5.35 16.27
N LEU A 486 -16.04 5.97 15.49
CA LEU A 486 -16.19 7.36 15.04
C LEU A 486 -17.39 7.55 14.10
N VAL A 487 -17.73 6.52 13.32
CA VAL A 487 -18.90 6.58 12.44
C VAL A 487 -20.19 6.46 13.24
N ARG A 488 -20.22 5.59 14.26
CA ARG A 488 -21.37 5.41 15.16
C ARG A 488 -21.65 6.69 15.95
N GLU A 489 -20.62 7.32 16.52
CA GLU A 489 -20.73 8.60 17.24
C GLU A 489 -21.31 9.71 16.35
N LYS A 490 -20.91 9.75 15.08
CA LYS A 490 -21.48 10.70 14.12
C LYS A 490 -22.95 10.44 13.84
N ALA A 491 -23.31 9.17 13.65
CA ALA A 491 -24.70 8.78 13.39
C ALA A 491 -25.61 9.10 14.58
N THR A 492 -25.14 8.90 15.83
CA THR A 492 -25.89 9.27 17.03
C THR A 492 -26.03 10.79 17.15
N ALA A 493 -24.95 11.56 16.95
CA ALA A 493 -25.00 13.03 16.98
C ALA A 493 -25.92 13.64 15.89
N GLU A 494 -25.95 13.06 14.69
CA GLU A 494 -26.90 13.43 13.63
C GLU A 494 -28.35 13.09 14.01
N SER A 495 -28.57 11.98 14.72
CA SER A 495 -29.91 11.60 15.20
C SER A 495 -30.42 12.49 16.34
N GLU A 496 -29.53 12.91 17.26
CA GLU A 496 -29.85 13.79 18.39
C GLU A 496 -30.08 15.24 17.94
N SER A 497 -29.29 15.73 16.97
CA SER A 497 -29.47 17.08 16.39
C SER A 497 -30.68 17.19 15.45
N ALA A 498 -31.23 16.07 14.97
CA ALA A 498 -32.47 16.03 14.20
C ALA A 498 -33.75 16.11 15.07
N GLN A 499 -33.65 16.08 16.41
CA GLN A 499 -34.80 16.34 17.29
C GLN A 499 -35.14 17.84 17.29
N PRO A 500 -36.37 18.25 16.92
CA PRO A 500 -36.73 19.66 16.86
C PRO A 500 -36.64 20.29 18.25
N PRO A 501 -36.13 21.53 18.39
CA PRO A 501 -36.06 22.18 19.69
C PRO A 501 -37.46 22.30 20.31
N LEU A 502 -37.61 21.82 21.55
CA LEU A 502 -38.85 21.84 22.38
C LEU A 502 -39.59 23.19 22.38
N LYS A 503 -38.89 24.30 22.05
CA LYS A 503 -39.47 25.63 21.91
C LYS A 503 -40.56 25.74 20.84
N ASN A 504 -40.58 24.89 19.80
CA ASN A 504 -41.55 24.98 18.69
C ASN A 504 -42.72 23.97 18.77
N MET A 505 -42.81 23.20 19.86
CA MET A 505 -43.87 22.21 20.05
C MET A 505 -45.09 22.82 20.76
N THR A 506 -46.29 22.41 20.34
CA THR A 506 -47.54 22.76 21.03
C THR A 506 -47.76 21.89 22.25
N PRO A 507 -48.41 22.40 23.31
CA PRO A 507 -48.88 21.55 24.43
C PRO A 507 -49.72 20.39 23.90
N CYS A 508 -49.61 19.19 24.51
CA CYS A 508 -50.41 18.04 24.11
C CYS A 508 -51.92 18.33 24.29
N THR A 509 -52.76 17.61 23.56
CA THR A 509 -54.23 17.83 23.54
C THR A 509 -54.84 17.77 24.94
N GLN A 510 -54.36 16.87 25.80
CA GLN A 510 -54.84 16.69 27.18
C GLN A 510 -54.46 17.88 28.07
N CYS A 511 -53.19 18.29 28.07
CA CYS A 511 -52.77 19.45 28.85
C CYS A 511 -53.44 20.74 28.34
N LYS A 512 -53.65 20.85 27.02
CA LYS A 512 -54.38 21.96 26.40
C LYS A 512 -55.85 21.99 26.81
N ALA A 513 -56.54 20.86 26.80
CA ALA A 513 -57.95 20.75 27.20
C ALA A 513 -58.15 21.10 28.69
N LYS A 514 -57.22 20.65 29.55
CA LYS A 514 -57.28 20.90 30.99
C LYS A 514 -56.67 22.24 31.43
N ARG A 515 -56.17 23.06 30.50
CA ARG A 515 -55.51 24.35 30.76
C ARG A 515 -54.38 24.27 31.80
N ILE A 516 -53.63 23.17 31.78
CA ILE A 516 -52.49 22.90 32.67
C ILE A 516 -51.17 23.01 31.91
N ARG A 517 -50.08 23.31 32.63
CA ARG A 517 -48.75 23.50 32.04
C ARG A 517 -48.23 22.16 31.49
N CYS A 518 -47.89 22.14 30.20
CA CYS A 518 -47.26 21.02 29.54
C CYS A 518 -45.76 21.28 29.41
N ASP A 519 -44.94 20.30 29.81
CA ASP A 519 -43.49 20.26 29.59
C ASP A 519 -43.14 19.98 28.10
N LYS A 520 -44.13 19.60 27.30
CA LYS A 520 -44.04 19.29 25.86
C LYS A 520 -43.17 18.07 25.56
N GLY A 521 -42.94 17.21 26.55
CA GLY A 521 -42.31 15.90 26.35
C GLY A 521 -43.20 14.95 25.55
N ILE A 522 -42.62 13.88 25.01
CA ILE A 522 -43.35 12.78 24.36
C ILE A 522 -43.04 11.48 25.12
N PRO A 523 -43.96 10.96 25.95
CA PRO A 523 -45.18 11.61 26.50
C PRO A 523 -44.85 12.70 27.54
N CYS A 524 -45.75 13.66 27.76
CA CYS A 524 -45.55 14.72 28.76
C CYS A 524 -45.63 14.17 30.19
N GLU A 525 -44.78 14.68 31.10
CA GLU A 525 -44.65 14.16 32.47
C GLU A 525 -45.97 14.21 33.25
N HIS A 526 -46.82 15.21 33.00
CA HIS A 526 -48.13 15.32 33.61
C HIS A 526 -49.10 14.22 33.12
N CYS A 527 -49.12 13.89 31.83
CA CYS A 527 -49.99 12.81 31.34
C CYS A 527 -49.54 11.45 31.90
N THR A 528 -48.22 11.24 32.02
CA THR A 528 -47.64 10.04 32.62
C THR A 528 -48.04 9.91 34.10
N LYS A 529 -47.90 10.98 34.90
CA LYS A 529 -48.24 10.96 36.34
C LYS A 529 -49.74 10.85 36.62
N SER A 530 -50.57 11.34 35.72
CA SER A 530 -52.04 11.31 35.89
C SER A 530 -52.71 10.13 35.17
N GLY A 531 -51.96 9.22 34.56
CA GLY A 531 -52.49 8.03 33.87
C GLY A 531 -53.31 8.33 32.61
N PHE A 532 -53.12 9.50 31.98
CA PHE A 532 -53.83 9.87 30.74
C PHE A 532 -53.01 9.51 29.50
N SER A 533 -53.69 9.03 28.44
CA SER A 533 -53.06 8.80 27.13
C SER A 533 -52.66 10.14 26.50
N CYS A 534 -51.34 10.33 26.30
CA CYS A 534 -50.76 11.56 25.78
C CYS A 534 -50.72 11.52 24.25
N SER A 535 -51.68 12.17 23.57
CA SER A 535 -51.62 12.31 22.11
C SER A 535 -50.84 13.58 21.73
N SER A 536 -49.52 13.49 21.76
CA SER A 536 -48.63 14.53 21.23
C SER A 536 -48.68 14.49 19.70
N GLN A 537 -49.53 15.30 19.06
CA GLN A 537 -49.51 15.43 17.60
C GLN A 537 -48.21 16.12 17.17
N THR A 538 -47.37 15.40 16.43
CA THR A 538 -46.25 15.95 15.67
C THR A 538 -46.78 16.77 14.50
N THR A 539 -47.19 18.00 14.79
CA THR A 539 -47.09 19.07 13.81
C THR A 539 -46.18 20.11 14.42
N PRO A 540 -44.96 20.31 13.88
CA PRO A 540 -44.23 21.53 14.14
C PRO A 540 -45.23 22.67 13.91
N THR A 541 -45.24 23.65 14.81
CA THR A 541 -45.75 24.94 14.36
C THR A 541 -44.85 25.36 13.21
N GLN A 542 -45.30 25.11 11.97
CA GLN A 542 -45.37 26.22 11.05
C GLN A 542 -46.08 27.29 11.87
N LYS A 543 -45.29 28.17 12.51
CA LYS A 543 -45.66 29.58 12.48
C LYS A 543 -46.22 29.72 11.07
N PRO A 544 -47.45 30.22 10.84
CA PRO A 544 -47.65 30.81 9.54
C PRO A 544 -46.40 31.65 9.39
N ALA A 545 -45.60 31.40 8.35
CA ALA A 545 -44.68 32.42 7.91
C ALA A 545 -45.54 33.65 8.06
N ARG A 546 -45.12 34.64 8.87
CA ARG A 546 -45.70 35.97 8.70
C ARG A 546 -45.65 36.07 7.21
N VAL A 547 -46.83 36.05 6.59
CA VAL A 547 -46.92 36.35 5.20
C VAL A 547 -46.59 37.83 5.34
N HIS A 548 -45.28 38.16 5.33
CA HIS A 548 -44.80 38.94 4.23
C HIS A 548 -45.44 38.26 3.04
N VAL A 549 -46.65 38.72 2.78
CA VAL A 549 -47.05 39.09 1.45
C VAL A 549 -45.87 39.97 1.08
N PHE A 550 -44.80 39.36 0.58
CA PHE A 550 -44.23 39.86 -0.63
C PHE A 550 -45.46 39.89 -1.54
N SER A 551 -46.18 41.02 -1.46
CA SER A 551 -46.62 41.63 -2.68
C SER A 551 -45.32 41.60 -3.45
N SER A 552 -45.30 40.79 -4.50
CA SER A 552 -44.34 40.92 -5.57
C SER A 552 -44.37 42.42 -5.84
N ARG A 553 -43.43 43.16 -5.23
CA ARG A 553 -43.40 44.61 -5.31
C ARG A 553 -43.08 44.81 -6.77
N GLY A 554 -44.13 44.99 -7.59
CA GLY A 554 -44.01 45.06 -9.03
C GLY A 554 -42.87 46.02 -9.32
N LYS A 555 -41.93 45.62 -10.18
CA LYS A 555 -40.83 46.50 -10.52
C LYS A 555 -41.46 47.80 -11.09
N PRO A 556 -40.97 48.99 -10.70
CA PRO A 556 -41.41 50.21 -11.35
C PRO A 556 -41.15 50.10 -12.87
N CYS A 557 -41.99 50.74 -13.70
CA CYS A 557 -41.74 50.76 -15.15
C CYS A 557 -40.34 51.33 -15.43
N THR A 558 -39.77 50.98 -16.58
CA THR A 558 -38.40 51.41 -16.95
C THR A 558 -38.25 52.92 -16.91
N ILE A 559 -39.23 53.67 -17.40
CA ILE A 559 -39.21 55.14 -17.39
C ILE A 559 -39.17 55.70 -15.97
N CYS A 560 -40.05 55.25 -15.06
CA CYS A 560 -40.03 55.71 -13.67
C CYS A 560 -38.76 55.27 -12.94
N LYS A 561 -38.21 54.10 -13.27
CA LYS A 561 -36.94 53.63 -12.70
C LYS A 561 -35.77 54.52 -13.15
N THR A 562 -35.62 54.77 -14.45
CA THR A 562 -34.53 55.59 -15.01
C THR A 562 -34.60 57.02 -14.51
N ARG A 563 -35.80 57.60 -14.40
CA ARG A 563 -36.00 58.97 -13.91
C ARG A 563 -36.08 59.08 -12.38
N LYS A 564 -35.91 57.98 -11.64
CA LYS A 564 -36.02 57.90 -10.17
C LYS A 564 -37.34 58.48 -9.61
N LEU A 565 -38.43 58.31 -10.35
CA LEU A 565 -39.77 58.78 -9.99
C LEU A 565 -40.60 57.68 -9.32
N LYS A 566 -41.50 58.06 -8.41
CA LYS A 566 -42.42 57.13 -7.74
C LYS A 566 -43.43 56.58 -8.75
N CYS A 567 -43.38 55.27 -9.00
CA CYS A 567 -44.30 54.56 -9.90
C CYS A 567 -45.44 53.94 -9.10
N ASP A 568 -46.68 54.14 -9.55
CA ASP A 568 -47.90 53.52 -8.99
C ASP A 568 -48.14 52.09 -9.50
N LYS A 569 -47.29 51.61 -10.42
CA LYS A 569 -47.18 50.21 -10.87
C LYS A 569 -48.42 49.67 -11.61
N LYS A 570 -49.31 50.54 -12.06
CA LYS A 570 -50.40 50.22 -13.01
C LYS A 570 -49.85 50.18 -14.45
N LYS A 571 -50.52 49.48 -15.36
CA LYS A 571 -50.14 49.41 -16.79
C LYS A 571 -51.21 50.11 -17.64
N PRO A 572 -50.94 51.29 -18.24
CA PRO A 572 -49.80 52.18 -18.02
C PRO A 572 -49.87 52.90 -16.64
N CYS A 573 -48.72 53.36 -16.14
CA CYS A 573 -48.60 53.95 -14.80
C CYS A 573 -49.03 55.43 -14.83
N GLY A 574 -49.72 55.91 -13.79
CA GLY A 574 -50.34 57.24 -13.80
C GLY A 574 -49.32 58.39 -14.01
N ARG A 575 -48.08 58.19 -13.58
CA ARG A 575 -47.01 59.17 -13.77
C ARG A 575 -46.50 59.23 -15.21
N CYS A 576 -46.51 58.11 -15.94
CA CYS A 576 -46.16 58.10 -17.36
C CYS A 576 -47.29 58.71 -18.20
N ILE A 577 -48.55 58.46 -17.83
CA ILE A 577 -49.71 59.10 -18.48
C ILE A 577 -49.65 60.63 -18.31
N ALA A 578 -49.46 61.12 -17.08
CA ALA A 578 -49.38 62.56 -16.82
C ALA A 578 -48.15 63.24 -17.44
N GLY A 579 -47.07 62.49 -17.70
CA GLY A 579 -45.86 62.98 -18.35
C GLY A 579 -45.85 62.82 -19.88
N GLY A 580 -46.85 62.17 -20.47
CA GLY A 580 -46.86 61.83 -21.90
C GLY A 580 -45.78 60.83 -22.31
N TRP A 581 -45.38 59.91 -21.41
CA TRP A 581 -44.32 58.93 -21.67
C TRP A 581 -44.88 57.53 -21.89
N ASP A 582 -44.19 56.77 -22.74
CA ASP A 582 -44.60 55.39 -23.04
C ASP A 582 -44.18 54.43 -21.91
N CYS A 583 -45.16 53.72 -21.34
CA CYS A 583 -45.00 53.05 -20.06
C CYS A 583 -44.65 51.57 -20.22
N VAL A 584 -43.35 51.26 -20.25
CA VAL A 584 -42.86 49.90 -20.53
C VAL A 584 -42.48 49.14 -19.24
N TYR A 585 -42.95 47.90 -19.12
CA TYR A 585 -42.54 46.94 -18.09
C TYR A 585 -41.81 45.78 -18.74
N GLN A 586 -40.57 45.54 -18.35
CA GLN A 586 -39.79 44.41 -18.87
C GLN A 586 -40.35 43.10 -18.34
N ASP A 587 -40.75 42.21 -19.25
CA ASP A 587 -41.24 40.87 -18.91
C ASP A 587 -40.08 39.88 -18.74
N ALA A 588 -40.19 38.95 -17.80
CA ALA A 588 -39.10 38.04 -17.40
C ALA A 588 -38.68 37.06 -18.51
N ALA A 589 -39.53 36.85 -19.52
CA ALA A 589 -39.22 36.03 -20.70
C ALA A 589 -38.18 36.69 -21.63
N SER A 590 -38.12 38.03 -21.66
CA SER A 590 -37.23 38.80 -22.55
C SER A 590 -35.76 38.75 -22.12
N GLN A 591 -35.49 38.65 -20.80
CA GLN A 591 -34.13 38.52 -20.27
C GLN A 591 -33.47 37.17 -20.60
N ARG A 592 -34.26 36.09 -20.74
CA ARG A 592 -33.72 34.79 -21.13
C ARG A 592 -33.30 34.74 -22.61
N ARG A 593 -34.00 35.46 -23.49
CA ARG A 593 -33.60 35.57 -24.92
C ARG A 593 -32.32 36.39 -25.10
N ILE A 594 -32.18 37.52 -24.41
CA ILE A 594 -30.99 38.37 -24.51
C ILE A 594 -29.74 37.66 -23.94
N LEU A 595 -29.89 36.86 -22.88
CA LEU A 595 -28.78 36.06 -22.33
C LEU A 595 -28.42 34.86 -23.22
N ALA A 596 -29.40 34.23 -23.87
CA ALA A 596 -29.16 33.12 -24.81
C ALA A 596 -28.48 33.60 -26.12
N GLU A 597 -28.82 34.79 -26.61
CA GLU A 597 -28.18 35.39 -27.79
C GLU A 597 -26.76 35.89 -27.50
N ALA A 598 -26.48 36.36 -26.28
CA ALA A 598 -25.13 36.73 -25.85
C ALA A 598 -24.17 35.53 -25.73
N SER A 599 -24.69 34.32 -25.41
CA SER A 599 -23.89 33.10 -25.32
C SER A 599 -23.57 32.45 -26.68
N MET A 600 -24.32 32.75 -27.74
CA MET A 600 -24.01 32.25 -29.10
C MET A 600 -23.08 33.19 -29.90
N GLY A 601 -22.80 34.41 -29.42
CA GLY A 601 -21.90 35.37 -30.08
C GLY A 601 -20.40 35.23 -29.74
N ILE A 602 -20.03 34.42 -28.74
CA ILE A 602 -18.64 34.34 -28.23
C ILE A 602 -17.86 33.15 -28.86
N LEU A 603 -18.51 32.25 -29.59
CA LEU A 603 -17.85 31.14 -30.32
C LEU A 603 -17.53 31.46 -31.80
N SER A 604 -17.56 32.74 -32.20
CA SER A 604 -17.17 33.15 -33.57
C SER A 604 -16.30 34.41 -33.60
N ARG A 605 -15.31 34.49 -32.70
CA ARG A 605 -14.11 35.33 -32.86
C ARG A 605 -13.06 34.92 -31.82
N SER A 606 -11.83 34.78 -32.32
CA SER A 606 -10.55 34.36 -31.71
C SER A 606 -10.42 32.87 -31.41
#